data_AF-A0A7W7Q7H1-F1
#
_entry.id   AF-A0A7W7Q7H1-F1
#
_cell.length_a   1.000
_cell.length_b   1.000
_cell.length_c   1.000
_cell.angle_alpha   90.00
_cell.angle_beta   90.00
_cell.angle_gamma   90.00
#
_symmetry.space_group_name_H-M   'P 1'
#
loop_
_entity.id
_entity.type
_entity.pdbx_description
1 polymer ?
#
loop_
_entity_poly.entity_id
_entity_poly.type
_entity_poly.pdbx_seq_one_letter_code
_entity_poly.pdbx_strand_id
1 'polypeptide(L)' 'MRDTGWFKSTFSSTASDNCVEVRLSDSGARVRDSKNPAAVLAVDVPAMVAVVKAGLLDR' A
#
# COMPACT_ATOMS: atom_id res chain seq x y z
N MET A 1 13.35 -4.49 -12.41
CA MET A 1 12.97 -3.65 -11.26
C MET A 1 11.64 -3.01 -11.55
N ARG A 2 10.54 -3.59 -11.03
CA ARG A 2 9.22 -2.96 -11.14
C ARG A 2 9.08 -1.95 -10.02
N ASP A 3 8.78 -0.72 -10.39
CA ASP A 3 8.41 0.35 -9.49
C ASP A 3 7.41 1.23 -10.21
N THR A 4 6.21 1.33 -9.67
CA THR A 4 5.13 2.11 -10.29
C THR A 4 5.26 3.61 -10.03
N GLY A 5 6.14 4.02 -9.11
CA GLY A 5 6.01 5.32 -8.45
C GLY A 5 4.70 5.41 -7.64
N TRP A 6 4.41 6.60 -7.12
CA TRP A 6 3.14 6.86 -6.43
C TRP A 6 2.02 7.13 -7.43
N PHE A 7 0.90 6.45 -7.25
CA PHE A 7 -0.32 6.71 -7.99
C PHE A 7 -1.53 6.66 -7.07
N LYS A 8 -2.56 7.43 -7.42
CA LYS A 8 -3.81 7.50 -6.67
C LYS A 8 -4.62 6.21 -6.85
N SER A 9 -5.14 5.66 -5.76
CA SER A 9 -6.05 4.52 -5.82
C SER A 9 -7.30 4.87 -6.61
N THR A 10 -7.77 3.94 -7.47
CA THR A 10 -9.03 4.10 -8.21
C THR A 10 -10.26 4.09 -7.31
N PHE A 11 -10.11 3.67 -6.05
CA PHE A 11 -11.15 3.71 -5.02
C PHE A 11 -11.15 5.04 -4.23
N SER A 12 -10.26 5.98 -4.56
CA SER A 12 -10.26 7.32 -3.97
C SER A 12 -10.96 8.33 -4.87
N SER A 13 -12.02 8.97 -4.37
CA SER A 13 -12.69 10.09 -5.04
C SER A 13 -11.92 11.41 -4.83
N THR A 14 -11.91 12.28 -5.85
CA THR A 14 -11.25 13.60 -5.80
C THR A 14 -11.99 14.62 -4.95
N ALA A 15 -13.20 14.32 -4.47
CA ALA A 15 -14.07 15.30 -3.83
C ALA A 15 -13.53 15.90 -2.52
N SER A 16 -12.55 15.29 -1.85
CA SER A 16 -12.03 15.78 -0.57
C SER A 16 -10.52 15.80 -0.42
N ASP A 17 -9.76 15.48 -1.46
CA ASP A 17 -8.29 15.31 -1.44
C ASP A 17 -7.73 14.35 -0.37
N ASN A 18 -8.58 13.63 0.38
CA ASN A 18 -8.18 12.61 1.36
C ASN A 18 -7.98 11.26 0.68
N CYS A 19 -7.04 11.21 -0.25
CA CYS A 19 -6.94 10.09 -1.15
C CYS A 19 -5.80 9.16 -0.77
N VAL A 20 -6.03 7.87 -0.96
CA VAL A 20 -5.01 6.84 -0.77
C VAL A 20 -4.12 6.79 -2.00
N GLU A 21 -2.81 6.89 -1.81
CA GLU A 21 -1.81 6.65 -2.84
C GLU A 21 -1.07 5.34 -2.57
N VAL A 22 -0.74 4.65 -3.66
CA VAL A 22 -0.06 3.35 -3.62
C VAL A 22 1.19 3.41 -4.49
N ARG A 23 2.23 2.71 -4.05
CA ARG A 23 3.42 2.41 -4.86
C ARG A 23 3.72 0.92 -4.76
N LEU A 24 3.78 0.24 -5.90
CA LEU A 24 4.12 -1.17 -5.98
C LEU A 24 5.59 -1.32 -6.39
N SER A 25 6.29 -2.23 -5.71
CA SER A 25 7.67 -2.56 -5.96
C SER A 25 7.88 -4.07 -5.91
N ASP A 26 9.03 -4.55 -6.38
CA ASP A 26 9.36 -5.98 -6.35
C ASP A 26 9.32 -6.58 -4.92
N SER A 27 9.59 -5.78 -3.88
CA SER A 27 9.61 -6.21 -2.48
C SER A 27 8.29 -5.96 -1.73
N GLY A 28 7.26 -5.44 -2.39
CA GLY A 28 5.95 -5.22 -1.75
C GLY A 28 5.28 -3.90 -2.12
N ALA A 29 4.35 -3.47 -1.28
CA ALA A 29 3.51 -2.30 -1.50
C ALA A 29 3.76 -1.22 -0.45
N ARG A 30 3.64 0.03 -0.85
CA ARG A 30 3.62 1.19 0.05
C ARG A 30 2.29 1.91 -0.11
N VAL A 31 1.72 2.33 1.01
CA VAL A 31 0.43 3.03 1.06
C VAL A 31 0.60 4.29 1.90
N ARG A 32 0.05 5.40 1.44
CA ARG A 32 0.01 6.66 2.19
C ARG A 32 -1.26 7.44 1.92
N ASP A 33 -1.54 8.38 2.80
CA ASP A 33 -2.55 9.41 2.56
C ASP A 33 -1.95 10.58 1.76
N SER A 34 -2.69 11.11 0.79
CA SER A 34 -2.23 12.20 -0.09
C SER A 34 -1.94 13.49 0.67
N LYS A 35 -2.63 13.76 1.79
CA LYS A 35 -2.42 14.96 2.62
C LYS A 35 -1.32 14.78 3.65
N ASN A 36 -0.93 13.54 3.93
CA ASN A 36 0.21 13.24 4.79
C ASN A 36 1.23 12.33 4.09
N PRO A 37 1.92 12.84 3.05
CA PRO A 37 2.78 12.02 2.19
C PRO A 37 4.02 11.44 2.88
N ALA A 38 4.35 11.93 4.08
CA ALA A 38 5.43 11.42 4.90
C ALA A 38 5.06 10.17 5.71
N ALA A 39 3.77 9.98 6.02
CA ALA A 39 3.28 8.82 6.76
C ALA A 39 3.03 7.64 5.81
N VAL A 40 4.07 6.82 5.61
CA VAL A 40 4.02 5.67 4.70
C VAL A 40 3.92 4.36 5.47
N LEU A 41 2.86 3.60 5.21
CA LEU A 41 2.77 2.20 5.58
C LEU A 41 3.47 1.36 4.51
N ALA A 42 4.46 0.56 4.92
CA ALA A 42 5.13 -0.39 4.04
C ALA A 42 4.66 -1.82 4.36
N VAL A 43 4.32 -2.57 3.31
CA VAL A 43 3.86 -3.94 3.39
C VAL A 43 4.82 -4.83 2.61
N ASP A 44 5.48 -5.75 3.30
CA ASP A 44 6.15 -6.89 2.66
C ASP A 44 5.06 -7.87 2.20
N VAL A 45 4.70 -7.78 0.93
CA VAL A 45 3.61 -8.57 0.36
C VAL A 45 3.94 -10.08 0.37
N PRO A 46 5.16 -10.51 -0.02
CA PRO A 46 5.56 -11.91 0.15
C PRO A 46 5.38 -12.45 1.58
N ALA A 47 5.87 -11.71 2.59
CA ALA A 47 5.75 -12.12 3.98
C ALA A 47 4.29 -12.13 4.46
N MET A 48 3.51 -11.10 4.11
CA MET A 48 2.08 -11.05 4.42
C MET A 48 1.34 -12.25 3.86
N VAL A 49 1.60 -12.63 2.60
CA VAL A 49 1.00 -13.82 1.98
C VAL A 49 1.40 -15.10 2.70
N ALA A 50 2.66 -15.22 3.16
CA ALA A 50 3.10 -16.37 3.93
C ALA A 50 2.36 -16.49 5.28
N VAL A 51 2.21 -15.38 6.01
CA VAL A 51 1.46 -15.31 7.28
C VAL A 51 -0.01 -15.67 7.08
N VAL A 52 -0.65 -15.15 6.02
CA VAL A 52 -2.03 -15.48 5.65
C VAL A 52 -2.18 -16.97 5.36
N LYS A 53 -1.29 -17.54 4.54
CA LYS A 53 -1.31 -18.97 4.19
C LYS A 53 -1.11 -19.89 5.40
N ALA A 54 -0.34 -19.44 6.39
CA ALA A 54 -0.15 -20.16 7.65
C ALA A 54 -1.33 -20.00 8.64
N GLY A 55 -2.32 -19.16 8.31
CA GLY A 55 -3.46 -18.87 9.20
C GLY A 55 -3.04 -18.11 10.45
N LEU A 56 -2.08 -17.18 10.34
CA LEU A 56 -1.48 -16.44 11.45
C LEU A 56 -1.75 -14.93 11.38
N LEU A 57 -2.66 -14.46 10.53
CA LEU A 57 -2.89 -13.02 10.35
C LEU A 57 -3.63 -12.38 11.55
N ASP A 58 -4.38 -13.18 12.30
CA ASP A 58 -5.32 -12.77 13.34
C ASP A 58 -5.28 -13.65 14.61
N ARG A 59 -4.26 -14.50 14.74
CA ARG A 59 -3.97 -15.24 15.98
C ARG A 59 -3.08 -14.43 16.90
#